data_AF-X1VGM0-F1
#
_entry.id   AF-X1VGM0-F1
#
_cell.length_a   1.000
_cell.length_b   1.000
_cell.length_c   1.000
_cell.angle_alpha   90.00
_cell.angle_beta   90.00
_cell.angle_gamma   90.00
#
_symmetry.space_group_name_H-M   'P 1'
#
loop_
_entity.id
_entity.type
_entity.pdbx_description
1 polymer ?
#
loop_
_entity_poly.entity_id
_entity_poly.type
_entity_poly.pdbx_seq_one_letter_code
_entity_poly.pdbx_strand_id
1 'polypeptide(L)'
;KMANIAQTVNVLQSVILTEGEKIVLTPTYHVFEMYKVHQDAILLPTDLQCSDYRYNDEALPGLSVSASRDEEGRIHVSLCNLDPNNPAELVCEIRGADYEQVSGRVLTAAAMNAHNTFENPDAIRPSVFEAVEVKGDELIATLPAMSVVVLELE
;
A
#
# COMPACT_ATOMS: atom_id res chain seq x y z
N LYS A 1 3.49 -21.26 5.23
CA LYS A 1 2.37 -20.87 6.15
C LYS A 1 1.25 -20.28 5.31
N MET A 2 -0.01 -20.29 5.75
CA MET A 2 -1.15 -19.75 4.99
C MET A 2 -1.96 -18.78 5.87
N ALA A 3 -2.71 -17.88 5.22
CA ALA A 3 -3.64 -16.95 5.86
C ALA A 3 -4.91 -16.82 5.02
N ASN A 4 -6.05 -16.54 5.66
CA ASN A 4 -7.35 -16.35 5.02
C ASN A 4 -8.10 -15.20 5.73
N ILE A 5 -8.46 -14.15 5.00
CA ILE A 5 -9.25 -13.03 5.54
C ILE A 5 -10.72 -13.44 5.75
N ALA A 6 -11.35 -12.92 6.79
CA ALA A 6 -12.75 -13.18 7.11
C ALA A 6 -13.63 -11.97 6.74
N GLN A 7 -14.61 -12.09 5.83
CA GLN A 7 -14.80 -13.12 4.81
C GLN A 7 -14.77 -12.48 3.41
N THR A 8 -15.07 -13.22 2.35
CA THR A 8 -14.91 -12.72 0.97
C THR A 8 -16.00 -11.75 0.53
N VAL A 9 -17.28 -12.02 0.83
CA VAL A 9 -18.43 -11.26 0.30
C VAL A 9 -19.45 -10.94 1.39
N ASN A 10 -19.89 -9.67 1.47
CA ASN A 10 -20.96 -9.14 2.36
C ASN A 10 -20.80 -9.35 3.88
N VAL A 11 -19.70 -9.95 4.35
CA VAL A 11 -19.49 -10.33 5.75
C VAL A 11 -18.13 -9.85 6.25
N LEU A 12 -18.12 -9.18 7.42
CA LEU A 12 -16.92 -8.64 8.07
C LEU A 12 -16.12 -7.73 7.12
N GLN A 13 -14.80 -7.92 7.02
CA GLN A 13 -13.94 -7.13 6.15
C GLN A 13 -13.92 -7.71 4.73
N SER A 14 -15.07 -7.67 4.07
CA SER A 14 -15.25 -8.21 2.73
C SER A 14 -14.48 -7.44 1.66
N VAL A 15 -13.98 -8.19 0.67
CA VAL A 15 -13.39 -7.61 -0.54
C VAL A 15 -14.48 -7.14 -1.51
N ILE A 16 -15.64 -7.79 -1.51
CA ILE A 16 -16.75 -7.46 -2.41
C ILE A 16 -18.04 -7.27 -1.61
N LEU A 17 -18.82 -6.26 -2.00
CA LEU A 17 -20.20 -6.06 -1.54
C LEU A 17 -21.16 -6.19 -2.73
N THR A 18 -22.35 -6.77 -2.49
CA THR A 18 -23.38 -6.95 -3.52
C THR A 18 -24.76 -6.53 -3.03
N GLU A 19 -25.54 -5.86 -3.87
CA GLU A 19 -26.95 -5.54 -3.64
C GLU A 19 -27.76 -5.84 -4.91
N GLY A 20 -28.48 -6.97 -4.91
CA GLY A 20 -29.14 -7.46 -6.12
C GLY A 20 -28.12 -7.74 -7.22
N GLU A 21 -28.23 -7.03 -8.34
CA GLU A 21 -27.29 -7.09 -9.47
C GLU A 21 -26.08 -6.15 -9.33
N LYS A 22 -26.07 -5.26 -8.33
CA LYS A 22 -24.98 -4.30 -8.14
C LYS A 22 -23.80 -4.96 -7.41
N ILE A 23 -22.59 -4.57 -7.81
CA ILE A 23 -21.34 -5.00 -7.19
C ILE A 23 -20.51 -3.75 -6.86
N VAL A 24 -19.90 -3.75 -5.67
CA VAL A 24 -18.93 -2.74 -5.24
C VAL A 24 -17.66 -3.45 -4.78
N LEU A 25 -16.52 -2.98 -5.27
CA LEU A 25 -15.20 -3.39 -4.78
C LEU A 25 -14.84 -2.54 -3.57
N THR A 26 -14.43 -3.17 -2.47
CA THR A 26 -14.06 -2.41 -1.27
C THR A 26 -12.61 -1.93 -1.36
N PRO A 27 -12.20 -0.95 -0.54
CA PRO A 27 -10.78 -0.62 -0.39
C PRO A 27 -9.91 -1.85 -0.05
N THR A 28 -10.47 -2.84 0.66
CA THR A 28 -9.75 -4.09 0.95
C THR A 28 -9.48 -4.90 -0.31
N TYR A 29 -10.42 -4.97 -1.27
CA TYR A 29 -10.16 -5.59 -2.57
C TYR A 29 -8.98 -4.93 -3.28
N HIS A 30 -8.93 -3.60 -3.28
CA HIS A 30 -7.89 -2.85 -3.95
C HIS A 30 -6.50 -3.11 -3.34
N VAL A 31 -6.40 -3.24 -2.00
CA VAL A 31 -5.13 -3.65 -1.37
C VAL A 31 -4.72 -5.07 -1.79
N PHE A 32 -5.65 -6.03 -1.78
CA PHE A 32 -5.37 -7.40 -2.26
C PHE A 32 -4.93 -7.42 -3.72
N GLU A 33 -5.52 -6.57 -4.57
CA GLU A 33 -5.15 -6.44 -5.97
C GLU A 33 -3.77 -5.82 -6.15
N MET A 34 -3.47 -4.72 -5.45
CA MET A 34 -2.14 -4.10 -5.46
C MET A 34 -1.05 -5.06 -4.96
N TYR A 35 -1.36 -5.89 -3.97
CA TYR A 35 -0.39 -6.81 -3.34
C TYR A 35 -0.22 -8.14 -4.08
N LYS A 36 -0.86 -8.33 -5.25
CA LYS A 36 -0.67 -9.53 -6.07
C LYS A 36 0.79 -9.75 -6.48
N VAL A 37 1.57 -8.67 -6.60
CA VAL A 37 3.01 -8.71 -6.89
C VAL A 37 3.85 -9.45 -5.85
N HIS A 38 3.30 -9.66 -4.64
CA HIS A 38 3.94 -10.43 -3.57
C HIS A 38 3.58 -11.92 -3.57
N GLN A 39 2.71 -12.38 -4.48
CA GLN A 39 2.36 -13.80 -4.58
C GLN A 39 3.54 -14.58 -5.17
N ASP A 40 3.94 -15.65 -4.48
CA ASP A 40 5.09 -16.50 -4.81
C ASP A 40 6.45 -15.76 -4.90
N ALA A 41 6.48 -14.47 -4.54
CA ALA A 41 7.68 -13.64 -4.53
C ALA A 41 8.61 -13.98 -3.35
N ILE A 42 9.90 -13.67 -3.53
CA ILE A 42 10.92 -13.86 -2.51
C ILE A 42 10.96 -12.62 -1.61
N LEU A 43 10.68 -12.81 -0.31
CA LEU A 43 10.81 -11.75 0.68
C LEU A 43 12.25 -11.20 0.71
N LEU A 44 12.39 -9.88 0.60
CA LEU A 44 13.65 -9.17 0.78
C LEU A 44 13.75 -8.65 2.22
N PRO A 45 14.92 -8.76 2.88
CA PRO A 45 15.12 -8.16 4.20
C PRO A 45 14.99 -6.63 4.13
N THR A 46 14.23 -6.06 5.07
CA THR A 46 14.01 -4.61 5.18
C THR A 46 14.35 -4.14 6.59
N ASP A 47 15.04 -3.00 6.70
CA ASP A 47 15.24 -2.26 7.95
C ASP A 47 14.52 -0.92 7.84
N LEU A 48 13.61 -0.63 8.78
CA LEU A 48 12.80 0.58 8.75
C LEU A 48 13.05 1.40 10.02
N GLN A 49 13.43 2.66 9.81
CA GLN A 49 13.48 3.66 10.86
C GLN A 49 12.41 4.71 10.56
N CYS A 50 11.43 4.84 11.46
CA CYS A 50 10.38 5.82 11.32
C CYS A 50 9.99 6.39 12.68
N SER A 51 9.44 7.60 12.69
CA SER A 51 8.79 8.15 13.88
C SER A 51 7.54 7.37 14.23
N ASP A 52 7.17 7.39 15.51
CA ASP A 52 5.89 6.85 15.97
C ASP A 52 4.73 7.77 15.52
N TYR A 53 3.64 7.17 15.04
CA TYR A 53 2.33 7.79 15.11
C TYR A 53 1.79 7.64 16.55
N ARG A 54 1.33 8.75 17.14
CA ARG A 54 0.82 8.78 18.52
C ARG A 54 -0.63 9.21 18.56
N TYR A 55 -1.44 8.47 19.31
CA TYR A 55 -2.83 8.82 19.61
C TYR A 55 -3.10 8.61 21.10
N ASN A 56 -3.29 9.71 21.83
CA ASN A 56 -3.31 9.72 23.30
C ASN A 56 -2.04 9.08 23.87
N ASP A 57 -2.18 8.06 24.72
CA ASP A 57 -1.08 7.34 25.36
C ASP A 57 -0.56 6.16 24.51
N GLU A 58 -1.16 5.90 23.35
CA GLU A 58 -0.78 4.80 22.45
C GLU A 58 0.17 5.29 21.34
N ALA A 59 1.08 4.40 20.94
CA ALA A 59 2.05 4.65 19.88
C ALA A 59 2.14 3.44 18.95
N LEU A 60 2.23 3.71 17.64
CA LEU A 60 2.46 2.75 16.58
C LEU A 60 3.61 3.26 15.70
N PRO A 61 4.37 2.39 15.01
CA PRO A 61 5.24 2.83 13.94
C PRO A 61 4.44 3.65 12.92
N GLY A 62 4.89 4.87 12.58
CA GLY A 62 4.18 5.72 11.62
C GLY A 62 4.15 5.14 10.21
N LEU A 63 5.12 4.30 9.88
CA LEU A 63 5.20 3.58 8.62
C LEU A 63 5.25 2.06 8.85
N SER A 64 4.72 1.32 7.88
CA SER A 64 4.95 -0.11 7.72
C SER A 64 5.52 -0.38 6.33
N VAL A 65 6.48 -1.30 6.22
CA VAL A 65 7.12 -1.66 4.95
C VAL A 65 7.24 -3.17 4.79
N SER A 66 7.11 -3.65 3.55
CA SER A 66 7.56 -4.97 3.14
C SER A 66 8.08 -4.89 1.70
N ALA A 67 9.11 -5.67 1.40
CA ALA A 67 9.68 -5.73 0.06
C ALA A 67 9.84 -7.17 -0.41
N SER A 68 9.63 -7.41 -1.70
CA SER A 68 9.85 -8.72 -2.31
C SER A 68 10.41 -8.60 -3.71
N ARG A 69 11.06 -9.66 -4.18
CA ARG A 69 11.47 -9.81 -5.58
C ARG A 69 10.58 -10.86 -6.27
N ASP A 70 9.99 -10.50 -7.39
CA ASP A 70 9.18 -11.44 -8.17
C ASP A 70 10.04 -12.36 -9.06
N GLU A 71 9.38 -13.29 -9.79
CA GLU A 71 10.06 -14.24 -10.67
C GLU A 71 10.72 -13.59 -11.90
N GLU A 72 10.29 -12.38 -12.28
CA GLU A 72 10.88 -11.59 -13.37
C GLU A 72 12.08 -10.75 -12.90
N GLY A 73 12.33 -10.71 -11.59
CA GLY A 73 13.46 -10.02 -10.97
C GLY A 73 13.15 -8.62 -10.48
N ARG A 74 11.93 -8.11 -10.72
CA ARG A 74 11.50 -6.78 -10.26
C ARG A 74 11.38 -6.74 -8.75
N ILE A 75 11.72 -5.59 -8.16
CA ILE A 75 11.58 -5.35 -6.73
C ILE A 75 10.29 -4.59 -6.46
N HIS A 76 9.46 -5.13 -5.58
CA HIS A 76 8.21 -4.52 -5.15
C HIS A 76 8.34 -4.07 -3.71
N VAL A 77 8.04 -2.80 -3.43
CA VAL A 77 8.05 -2.24 -2.07
C VAL A 77 6.65 -1.74 -1.72
N SER A 78 6.00 -2.46 -0.80
CA SER A 78 4.72 -2.05 -0.22
C SER A 78 4.93 -1.24 1.05
N LEU A 79 4.22 -0.12 1.17
CA LEU A 79 4.33 0.83 2.27
C LEU A 79 2.94 1.25 2.75
N CYS A 80 2.79 1.43 4.06
CA CYS A 80 1.60 2.02 4.65
C CYS A 80 1.99 3.23 5.51
N ASN A 81 1.31 4.37 5.30
CA ASN A 81 1.35 5.50 6.23
C ASN A 81 0.15 5.43 7.17
N LEU A 82 0.44 5.24 8.47
CA LEU A 82 -0.57 5.07 9.52
C LEU A 82 -1.03 6.40 10.11
N ASP A 83 -0.35 7.52 9.84
CA ASP A 83 -0.80 8.83 10.29
C ASP A 83 -1.98 9.30 9.41
N PRO A 84 -3.18 9.55 10.00
CA PRO A 84 -4.35 9.96 9.24
C PRO A 84 -4.33 11.44 8.83
N ASN A 85 -3.37 12.23 9.30
CA ASN A 85 -3.32 13.68 9.08
C ASN A 85 -2.06 14.15 8.37
N ASN A 86 -0.93 13.46 8.57
CA ASN A 86 0.36 13.93 8.08
C ASN A 86 0.91 13.04 6.97
N PRO A 87 1.48 13.62 5.90
CA PRO A 87 2.29 12.87 4.96
C PRO A 87 3.58 12.39 5.64
N ALA A 88 4.17 11.33 5.10
CA ALA A 88 5.43 10.76 5.57
C ALA A 88 6.46 10.73 4.44
N GLU A 89 7.64 11.28 4.69
CA GLU A 89 8.78 11.17 3.80
C GLU A 89 9.52 9.84 4.08
N LEU A 90 9.86 9.13 3.01
CA LEU A 90 10.66 7.92 3.04
C LEU A 90 11.90 8.14 2.17
N VAL A 91 13.07 7.88 2.74
CA VAL A 91 14.31 7.71 2.00
C VAL A 91 14.68 6.24 2.06
N CYS A 92 14.85 5.62 0.89
CA CYS A 92 15.07 4.19 0.74
C CYS A 92 16.33 3.93 -0.10
N GLU A 93 17.24 3.13 0.45
CA GLU A 93 18.41 2.63 -0.27
C GLU A 93 18.16 1.18 -0.68
N ILE A 94 18.34 0.87 -1.96
CA ILE A 94 18.24 -0.50 -2.47
C ILE A 94 19.65 -1.06 -2.60
N ARG A 95 20.00 -2.01 -1.73
CA ARG A 95 21.33 -2.62 -1.70
C ARG A 95 21.36 -3.94 -2.44
N GLY A 96 22.39 -4.14 -3.26
CA GLY A 96 22.64 -5.41 -3.96
C GLY A 96 21.72 -5.65 -5.16
N ALA A 97 21.10 -4.60 -5.69
CA ALA A 97 20.34 -4.62 -6.92
C ALA A 97 20.42 -3.24 -7.59
N ASP A 98 20.49 -3.24 -8.91
CA ASP A 98 20.33 -2.05 -9.73
C ASP A 98 18.89 -1.99 -10.25
N TYR A 99 18.40 -0.79 -10.52
CA TYR A 99 17.10 -0.54 -11.16
C TYR A 99 17.21 0.73 -12.00
N GLU A 100 16.51 0.77 -13.12
CA GLU A 100 16.49 1.91 -14.06
C GLU A 100 15.20 2.70 -13.97
N GLN A 101 14.10 2.05 -13.60
CA GLN A 101 12.78 2.65 -13.58
C GLN A 101 12.08 2.41 -12.25
N VAL A 102 11.31 3.39 -11.83
CA VAL A 102 10.45 3.31 -10.65
C VAL A 102 9.05 3.72 -11.06
N SER A 103 8.09 2.85 -10.79
CA SER A 103 6.67 3.13 -10.93
C SER A 103 5.98 2.92 -9.58
N GLY A 104 4.77 3.48 -9.43
CA GLY A 104 4.06 3.36 -8.18
C GLY A 104 2.56 3.50 -8.30
N ARG A 105 1.86 2.88 -7.35
CA ARG A 105 0.41 2.99 -7.17
C ARG A 105 0.10 3.36 -5.73
N VAL A 106 -0.91 4.21 -5.52
CA VAL A 106 -1.35 4.64 -4.20
C VAL A 106 -2.85 4.45 -4.03
N LEU A 107 -3.25 3.96 -2.86
CA LEU A 107 -4.62 3.94 -2.38
C LEU A 107 -4.71 4.86 -1.16
N THR A 108 -5.51 5.92 -1.25
CA THR A 108 -5.73 6.88 -0.16
C THR A 108 -7.09 7.55 -0.33
N ALA A 109 -7.50 8.34 0.65
CA ALA A 109 -8.73 9.11 0.63
C ALA A 109 -8.58 10.42 1.41
N ALA A 110 -9.45 11.38 1.15
CA ALA A 110 -9.46 12.65 1.88
C ALA A 110 -9.98 12.53 3.32
N ALA A 111 -10.68 11.44 3.65
CA ALA A 111 -11.24 11.19 4.97
C ALA A 111 -11.06 9.72 5.38
N MET A 112 -10.72 9.50 6.65
CA MET A 112 -10.38 8.17 7.20
C MET A 112 -11.53 7.15 7.13
N ASN A 113 -12.77 7.61 7.15
CA ASN A 113 -13.96 6.75 7.06
C ASN A 113 -14.63 6.75 5.67
N ALA A 114 -13.95 7.29 4.66
CA ALA A 114 -14.40 7.19 3.29
C ALA A 114 -14.49 5.71 2.86
N HIS A 115 -15.47 5.39 2.03
CA HIS A 115 -15.72 4.04 1.55
C HIS A 115 -16.50 4.08 0.23
N ASN A 116 -16.46 2.97 -0.50
CA ASN A 116 -17.24 2.81 -1.73
C ASN A 116 -18.68 2.41 -1.37
N THR A 117 -19.66 2.99 -2.05
CA THR A 117 -21.08 2.64 -1.93
C THR A 117 -21.64 2.21 -3.28
N PHE A 118 -22.88 1.73 -3.32
CA PHE A 118 -23.51 1.37 -4.60
C PHE A 118 -23.80 2.58 -5.49
N GLU A 119 -23.94 3.76 -4.90
CA GLU A 119 -24.13 5.04 -5.60
C GLU A 119 -22.81 5.67 -6.03
N ASN A 120 -21.74 5.41 -5.28
CA ASN A 120 -20.38 5.88 -5.58
C ASN A 120 -19.37 4.73 -5.45
N PRO A 121 -19.33 3.81 -6.43
CA PRO A 121 -18.56 2.57 -6.34
C PRO A 121 -17.04 2.77 -6.43
N ASP A 122 -16.60 3.92 -6.93
CA ASP A 122 -15.20 4.25 -7.22
C ASP A 122 -14.67 5.41 -6.35
N ALA A 123 -15.29 5.67 -5.18
CA ALA A 123 -14.88 6.75 -4.27
C ALA A 123 -13.43 6.59 -3.79
N ILE A 124 -12.99 5.34 -3.62
CA ILE A 124 -11.64 4.92 -3.24
C ILE A 124 -11.21 3.81 -4.20
N ARG A 125 -10.19 4.11 -5.00
CA ARG A 125 -9.51 3.16 -5.89
C ARG A 125 -8.04 3.55 -6.04
N PRO A 126 -7.16 2.61 -6.43
CA PRO A 126 -5.76 2.93 -6.66
C PRO A 126 -5.60 3.96 -7.78
N SER A 127 -4.68 4.89 -7.61
CA SER A 127 -4.22 5.81 -8.65
C SER A 127 -2.72 5.66 -8.87
N VAL A 128 -2.19 6.27 -9.92
CA VAL A 128 -0.74 6.42 -10.10
C VAL A 128 -0.16 7.18 -8.91
N PHE A 129 0.98 6.73 -8.41
CA PHE A 129 1.76 7.40 -7.38
C PHE A 129 2.94 8.11 -8.02
N GLU A 130 2.87 9.44 -8.07
CA GLU A 130 3.87 10.28 -8.74
C GLU A 130 4.87 10.91 -7.76
N ALA A 131 4.60 10.84 -6.45
CA ALA A 131 5.45 11.44 -5.42
C ALA A 131 6.63 10.53 -5.04
N VAL A 132 7.37 10.08 -6.06
CA VAL A 132 8.58 9.28 -5.95
C VAL A 132 9.64 9.80 -6.91
N GLU A 133 10.87 9.91 -6.44
CA GLU A 133 12.01 10.35 -7.23
C GLU A 133 13.27 9.55 -6.86
N VAL A 134 14.18 9.39 -7.82
CA VAL A 134 15.49 8.77 -7.61
C VAL A 134 16.54 9.86 -7.56
N LYS A 135 17.30 9.95 -6.46
CA LYS A 135 18.40 10.91 -6.27
C LYS A 135 19.69 10.15 -5.97
N GLY A 136 20.53 10.00 -7.00
CA GLY A 136 21.71 9.15 -6.89
C GLY A 136 21.28 7.70 -6.69
N ASP A 137 21.69 7.10 -5.58
CA ASP A 137 21.37 5.70 -5.24
C ASP A 137 20.16 5.58 -4.28
N GLU A 138 19.53 6.71 -3.93
CA GLU A 138 18.40 6.77 -3.00
C GLU A 138 17.07 7.00 -3.74
N LEU A 139 16.05 6.26 -3.33
CA LEU A 139 14.66 6.50 -3.69
C LEU A 139 14.02 7.35 -2.59
N ILE A 140 13.44 8.48 -2.97
CA ILE A 140 12.72 9.38 -2.06
C ILE A 140 11.25 9.36 -2.43
N ALA A 141 10.39 9.05 -1.47
CA ALA A 141 8.95 9.03 -1.65
C ALA A 141 8.25 9.87 -0.58
N THR A 142 7.18 10.58 -0.96
CA THR A 142 6.30 11.25 0.00
C THR A 142 4.94 10.57 0.00
N LEU A 143 4.69 9.76 1.03
CA LEU A 143 3.45 9.04 1.21
C LEU A 143 2.36 10.00 1.72
N PRO A 144 1.18 10.06 1.10
CA PRO A 144 0.04 10.80 1.65
C PRO A 144 -0.32 10.27 3.04
N ALA A 145 -1.01 11.10 3.83
CA ALA A 145 -1.67 10.62 5.05
C ALA A 145 -2.60 9.42 4.73
N MET A 146 -2.76 8.49 5.66
CA MET A 146 -3.67 7.34 5.55
C MET A 146 -3.62 6.67 4.16
N SER A 147 -2.44 6.16 3.79
CA SER A 147 -2.20 5.64 2.44
C SER A 147 -1.55 4.27 2.44
N VAL A 148 -1.83 3.51 1.39
CA VAL A 148 -1.10 2.31 1.00
C VAL A 148 -0.44 2.59 -0.35
N VAL A 149 0.87 2.42 -0.44
CA VAL A 149 1.66 2.62 -1.65
C VAL A 149 2.33 1.30 -2.01
N VAL A 150 2.36 0.96 -3.30
CA VAL A 150 3.21 -0.11 -3.84
C VAL A 150 4.09 0.51 -4.92
N LEU A 151 5.39 0.40 -4.74
CA LEU A 151 6.41 0.78 -5.71
C LEU A 151 6.91 -0.48 -6.43
N GLU A 152 7.17 -0.36 -7.71
CA GLU A 152 7.82 -1.36 -8.55
C GLU A 152 9.11 -0.75 -9.10
N LEU A 153 10.21 -1.48 -8.94
CA LEU A 153 11.53 -1.11 -9.42
C LEU A 153 11.98 -2.16 -10.44
N GLU A 154 12.24 -1.71 -11.67
CA GLU A 154 12.68 -2.53 -12.81
C GLU A 154 14.15 -2.27 -13.15
#